data_AF-A0A9D8JXY9-F1
#
_entry.id   AF-A0A9D8JXY9-F1
#
_cell.length_a   1.000
_cell.length_b   1.000
_cell.length_c   1.000
_cell.angle_alpha   90.00
_cell.angle_beta   90.00
_cell.angle_gamma   90.00
#
_symmetry.space_group_name_H-M   'P 1'
#
loop_
_entity.id
_entity.type
_entity.pdbx_description
1 polymer ?
#
loop_
_entity_poly.entity_id
_entity_poly.type
_entity_poly.pdbx_seq_one_letter_code
_entity_poly.pdbx_strand_id
1 'polypeptide(L)' 'MPTVLIVDDEPTPRDFLQKILTDQGYATLESGTVA' A
#
# COMPACT_ATOMS: atom_id res chain seq x y z
N MET A 1 3.82 14.46 7.05
CA MET A 1 4.07 13.22 6.28
C MET A 1 2.80 12.87 5.54
N PRO A 2 2.81 12.83 4.20
CA PRO A 2 1.65 12.40 3.43
C PRO A 2 1.38 10.90 3.62
N THR A 3 0.09 10.55 3.67
CA THR A 3 -0.39 9.16 3.76
C THR A 3 -0.96 8.74 2.41
N VAL A 4 -0.59 7.54 1.94
CA VAL A 4 -1.03 6.96 0.66
C VAL A 4 -1.91 5.74 0.93
N LEU A 5 -3.10 5.68 0.31
CA LEU A 5 -3.96 4.50 0.32
C LEU A 5 -3.66 3.65 -0.91
N ILE A 6 -3.28 2.39 -0.71
CA ILE A 6 -3.06 1.40 -1.75
C ILE A 6 -4.34 0.56 -1.87
N VAL A 7 -4.96 0.58 -3.05
CA VAL A 7 -6.15 -0.22 -3.37
C VAL A 7 -5.79 -1.20 -4.47
N ASP A 8 -5.70 -2.46 -4.12
CA ASP A 8 -5.34 -3.56 -5.02
C ASP A 8 -5.96 -4.85 -4.46
N ASP A 9 -6.58 -5.66 -5.29
CA ASP A 9 -7.21 -6.93 -4.91
C ASP A 9 -6.18 -8.04 -4.69
N GLU A 10 -5.03 -7.95 -5.35
CA GLU A 10 -3.96 -8.93 -5.26
C GLU A 10 -2.95 -8.56 -4.13
N PRO A 11 -2.60 -9.50 -3.24
CA PRO A 11 -1.69 -9.20 -2.13
C PRO A 11 -0.26 -8.90 -2.56
N THR A 12 0.24 -9.59 -3.60
CA THR A 12 1.63 -9.43 -4.05
C THR A 12 1.96 -8.02 -4.56
N PRO A 13 1.20 -7.40 -5.48
CA PRO A 13 1.47 -6.02 -5.90
C PRO A 13 1.26 -5.02 -4.77
N ARG A 14 0.29 -5.24 -3.87
CA ARG A 14 0.05 -4.38 -2.71
C ARG A 14 1.25 -4.34 -1.77
N ASP A 15 1.80 -5.50 -1.41
CA ASP A 15 2.98 -5.61 -0.56
C ASP A 15 4.22 -4.96 -1.20
N PHE A 16 4.37 -5.10 -2.53
CA PHE A 16 5.47 -4.48 -3.27
C PHE A 16 5.38 -2.95 -3.24
N LEU A 17 4.19 -2.39 -3.48
CA LEU A 17 3.93 -0.95 -3.45
C LEU A 17 4.12 -0.38 -2.04
N GLN A 18 3.66 -1.09 -1.01
CA GLN A 18 3.83 -0.68 0.38
C GLN A 18 5.31 -0.46 0.70
N LYS A 19 6.18 -1.44 0.37
CA LYS A 19 7.63 -1.37 0.62
C LYS A 19 8.28 -0.17 -0.06
N ILE A 20 8.00 0.02 -1.35
CA ILE A 20 8.57 1.15 -2.12
C ILE A 20 8.16 2.49 -1.49
N LEU A 21 6.87 2.64 -1.15
CA LEU A 21 6.36 3.89 -0.61
C LEU A 21 6.92 4.17 0.80
N THR A 22 7.05 3.15 1.65
CA THR A 22 7.68 3.31 2.97
C THR A 22 9.16 3.65 2.85
N ASP A 23 9.89 3.07 1.89
CA ASP A 23 11.31 3.39 1.65
C ASP A 23 11.50 4.84 1.18
N GLN A 24 10.49 5.43 0.54
CA GLN A 24 10.46 6.84 0.15
C GLN A 24 9.95 7.78 1.25
N GLY A 25 9.64 7.27 2.44
CA GLY A 25 9.20 8.07 3.60
C GLY A 25 7.71 8.39 3.64
N TYR A 26 6.89 7.69 2.85
CA TYR A 26 5.43 7.80 2.94
C TYR A 26 4.87 6.89 4.05
N ALA A 27 3.80 7.35 4.70
CA ALA A 27 2.95 6.45 5.46
C ALA A 27 1.96 5.76 4.51
N THR A 28 1.65 4.49 4.73
CA THR A 28 0.76 3.71 3.87
C THR A 28 -0.45 3.16 4.63
N LEU A 29 -1.58 3.08 3.94
CA LEU A 29 -2.77 2.32 4.32
C LEU A 29 -3.11 1.38 3.17
N GLU A 30 -3.74 0.26 3.48
CA GLU A 30 -4.08 -0.77 2.50
C GLU A 30 -5.58 -1.07 2.54
N SER A 31 -6.15 -1.31 1.35
CA SER A 31 -7.47 -1.89 1.21
C SER A 31 -7.42 -2.93 0.09
N GLY A 32 -7.82 -4.16 0.42
CA GLY A 32 -8.14 -5.19 -0.56
C GLY A 32 -9.65 -5.34 -0.75
N THR A 33 -10.07 -6.44 -1.36
CA THR A 33 -11.47 -6.83 -1.44
C THR A 33 -11.99 -7.24 -0.06
N VAL A 34 -13.14 -6.70 0.35
CA VAL A 34 -13.88 -7.20 1.51
C VAL A 34 -14.56 -8.50 1.07
N ALA A 35 -14.22 -9.61 1.73
CA ALA A 35 -14.82 -10.92 1.50
C ALA A 35 -16.34 -10.92 1.77
#